data_AF-A0A940UQF0-F1
#
_entry.id   AF-A0A940UQF0-F1
#
_cell.length_a   1.000
_cell.length_b   1.000
_cell.length_c   1.000
_cell.angle_alpha   90.00
_cell.angle_beta   90.00
_cell.angle_gamma   90.00
#
_symmetry.space_group_name_H-M   'P 1'
#
loop_
_entity.id
_entity.type
_entity.pdbx_description
1 polymer ?
#
loop_
_entity_poly.entity_id
_entity_poly.type
_entity_poly.pdbx_seq_one_letter_code
_entity_poly.pdbx_strand_id
1 'polypeptide(L)'
;MKRAIYYLKKLIPILSAAFALLLQVVLHNSEKQKEAERPYFTYFLILAVVIFLMLFVLSFRFKKLERKLVDAGPFYAGVLLFFNILNVITAKLTLLPALFFPNIDRVLEVYVTDGALLVKCVLFSLKLLIIGFAWGGSIGLTTGLLLGFNKKVAYWLNPVTKVLGPMPTTAWTPLALSVFPATYDASVFLIAFAVWFPTALMTSSGIWATNNSYYEVSRTLGASTLYQVFKVGIPNAMPSIFMGVFYGTCSSFITLMVAELMGSSCGIGWYVNHAKQMMVYSGVYAGLMIIAVMCTTILTLLFKMRDKLLIWQKGVIKW
;
A
#
# COMPACT_ATOMS: atom_id res chain seq x y z
N MET A 1 35.00 -3.19 -20.90
CA MET A 1 34.34 -2.36 -19.86
C MET A 1 32.86 -2.68 -19.64
N LYS A 2 31.97 -2.59 -20.66
CA LYS A 2 30.51 -2.80 -20.49
C LYS A 2 30.09 -4.18 -19.96
N ARG A 3 30.77 -5.26 -20.37
CA ARG A 3 30.52 -6.62 -19.82
C ARG A 3 30.90 -6.76 -18.34
N ALA A 4 31.99 -6.13 -17.90
CA ALA A 4 32.41 -6.17 -16.49
C ALA A 4 31.39 -5.47 -15.57
N ILE A 5 30.91 -4.30 -15.98
CA ILE A 5 29.86 -3.55 -15.24
C ILE A 5 28.56 -4.36 -15.16
N TYR A 6 28.23 -5.11 -16.23
CA TYR A 6 27.05 -5.96 -16.27
C TYR A 6 27.10 -7.11 -15.25
N TYR A 7 28.22 -7.84 -15.19
CA TYR A 7 28.42 -8.89 -14.19
C TYR A 7 28.55 -8.34 -12.76
N LEU A 8 29.12 -7.14 -12.59
CA LEU A 8 29.18 -6.47 -11.28
C LEU A 8 27.78 -6.19 -10.75
N LYS A 9 26.89 -5.58 -11.55
CA LYS A 9 25.49 -5.31 -11.16
C LYS A 9 24.73 -6.56 -10.77
N LYS A 10 25.06 -7.69 -11.39
CA LYS A 10 24.51 -9.01 -11.11
C LYS A 10 24.97 -9.60 -9.77
N LEU A 11 26.23 -9.34 -9.39
CA LEU A 11 26.88 -9.87 -8.17
C LEU A 11 26.69 -8.97 -6.93
N ILE A 12 26.46 -7.67 -7.14
CA ILE A 12 26.26 -6.66 -6.10
C ILE A 12 25.28 -7.09 -4.97
N PRO A 13 24.10 -7.68 -5.21
CA PRO A 13 23.22 -8.13 -4.13
C PRO A 13 23.81 -9.28 -3.29
N ILE A 14 24.56 -10.19 -3.90
CA ILE A 14 25.24 -11.29 -3.19
C ILE A 14 26.36 -10.73 -2.32
N LEU A 15 27.17 -9.81 -2.88
CA LEU A 15 28.27 -9.17 -2.15
C LEU A 15 27.76 -8.36 -0.96
N SER A 16 26.64 -7.65 -1.13
CA SER A 16 25.98 -6.91 -0.05
C SER A 16 25.49 -7.82 1.07
N ALA A 17 24.83 -8.94 0.73
CA ALA A 17 24.37 -9.91 1.72
C ALA A 17 25.52 -10.61 2.45
N ALA A 18 26.58 -10.98 1.72
CA ALA A 18 27.78 -11.59 2.29
C ALA A 18 28.52 -10.63 3.23
N PHE A 19 28.65 -9.35 2.84
CA PHE A 19 29.21 -8.31 3.68
C PHE A 19 28.38 -8.10 4.95
N ALA A 20 27.05 -8.14 4.83
CA ALA A 20 26.14 -8.01 5.96
C ALA A 20 26.29 -9.17 6.97
N LEU A 21 26.44 -10.41 6.47
CA LEU A 21 26.71 -11.59 7.30
C LEU A 21 28.06 -11.48 8.00
N LEU A 22 29.11 -11.07 7.27
CA LEU A 22 30.45 -10.92 7.83
C LEU A 22 30.43 -9.94 9.00
N LEU A 23 29.81 -8.77 8.82
CA LEU A 23 29.69 -7.77 9.90
C LEU A 23 28.89 -8.28 11.09
N GLN A 24 27.87 -9.12 10.86
CA GLN A 24 27.07 -9.69 11.94
C GLN A 24 27.87 -10.67 12.79
N VAL A 25 28.76 -11.46 12.18
CA VAL A 25 29.64 -12.44 12.86
C VAL A 25 30.82 -11.77 13.55
N VAL A 26 31.42 -10.75 12.93
CA VAL A 26 32.64 -10.10 13.43
C VAL A 26 32.35 -9.15 14.59
N LEU A 27 31.26 -8.38 14.52
CA LEU A 27 30.91 -7.44 15.58
C LEU A 27 30.07 -8.16 16.64
N HIS A 28 30.38 -7.99 17.93
CA HIS A 28 29.53 -8.50 19.01
C HIS A 28 28.35 -7.56 19.28
N ASN A 29 27.20 -8.10 19.66
CA ASN A 29 26.05 -7.27 20.06
C ASN A 29 26.34 -6.56 21.37
N SER A 30 25.80 -5.35 21.53
CA SER A 30 25.95 -4.58 22.77
C SER A 30 25.05 -5.13 23.88
N GLU A 31 25.60 -5.28 25.08
CA GLU A 31 24.88 -5.77 26.29
C GLU A 31 23.68 -4.90 26.69
N LYS A 32 23.62 -3.65 26.20
CA LYS A 32 22.50 -2.73 26.47
C LYS A 32 21.21 -3.10 25.73
N GLN A 33 21.28 -3.99 24.74
CA GLN A 33 20.09 -4.50 24.05
C GLN A 33 19.70 -5.87 24.57
N LYS A 34 18.41 -6.05 24.85
CA LYS A 34 17.87 -7.38 25.13
C LYS A 34 17.98 -8.23 23.86
N GLU A 35 18.60 -9.40 23.98
CA GLU A 35 18.78 -10.33 22.87
C GLU A 35 17.46 -11.05 22.52
N ALA A 36 17.32 -11.44 21.25
CA ALA A 36 16.25 -12.33 20.81
C ALA A 36 16.56 -13.77 21.24
N GLU A 37 15.54 -14.63 21.36
CA GLU A 37 15.75 -16.05 21.69
C GLU A 37 16.60 -16.78 20.64
N ARG A 38 16.55 -16.33 19.38
CA ARG A 38 17.30 -16.90 18.25
C ARG A 38 17.84 -15.81 17.33
N PRO A 39 18.95 -16.07 16.61
CA PRO A 39 19.54 -15.12 15.66
C PRO A 39 18.77 -15.08 14.33
N TYR A 40 17.53 -14.62 14.36
CA TYR A 40 16.61 -14.59 13.21
C TYR A 40 17.15 -13.77 12.02
N PHE A 41 17.89 -12.69 12.28
CA PHE A 41 18.51 -11.86 11.25
C PHE A 41 19.63 -12.61 10.52
N THR A 42 20.38 -13.47 11.24
CA THR A 42 21.40 -14.33 10.61
C THR A 42 20.73 -15.32 9.66
N TYR A 43 19.64 -15.98 10.09
CA TYR A 43 18.89 -16.89 9.23
C TYR A 43 18.31 -16.18 8.00
N PHE A 44 17.79 -14.97 8.18
CA PHE A 44 17.30 -14.14 7.09
C PHE A 44 18.40 -13.80 6.07
N LEU A 45 19.58 -13.40 6.53
CA LEU A 45 20.70 -13.09 5.65
C LEU A 45 21.26 -14.33 4.94
N ILE A 46 21.34 -15.48 5.61
CA ILE A 46 21.73 -16.76 4.98
C ILE A 46 20.73 -17.11 3.87
N LEU A 47 19.43 -17.04 4.17
CA LEU A 47 18.37 -17.29 3.20
C LEU A 47 18.44 -16.33 2.01
N ALA A 48 18.70 -15.04 2.25
CA ALA A 48 18.90 -14.04 1.20
C ALA A 48 20.10 -14.41 0.30
N VAL A 49 21.25 -14.79 0.88
CA VAL A 49 22.42 -15.25 0.12
C VAL A 49 22.08 -16.46 -0.73
N VAL A 50 21.41 -17.47 -0.18
CA VAL A 50 21.01 -18.68 -0.90
C VAL A 50 20.06 -18.35 -2.05
N ILE A 51 19.07 -17.49 -1.84
CA ILE A 51 18.13 -17.06 -2.89
C ILE A 51 18.86 -16.30 -4.00
N PHE A 52 19.72 -15.33 -3.66
CA PHE A 52 20.46 -14.58 -4.68
C PHE A 52 21.47 -15.46 -5.43
N LEU A 53 22.09 -16.44 -4.77
CA LEU A 53 22.93 -17.44 -5.43
C LEU A 53 22.11 -18.32 -6.38
N MET A 54 20.95 -18.81 -5.96
CA MET A 54 20.06 -19.60 -6.80
C MET A 54 19.59 -18.80 -8.02
N LEU A 55 19.18 -17.55 -7.83
CA LEU A 55 18.81 -16.63 -8.90
C LEU A 55 19.98 -16.35 -9.85
N PHE A 56 21.20 -16.21 -9.31
CA PHE A 56 22.41 -16.06 -10.10
C PHE A 56 22.70 -17.29 -10.97
N VAL A 57 22.56 -18.50 -10.43
CA VAL A 57 22.73 -19.74 -11.21
C VAL A 57 21.64 -19.87 -12.28
N LEU A 58 20.37 -19.66 -11.92
CA LEU A 58 19.24 -19.71 -12.85
C LEU A 58 19.32 -18.66 -13.97
N SER A 59 19.96 -17.52 -13.71
CA SER A 59 20.12 -16.47 -14.70
C SER A 59 20.93 -16.90 -15.93
N PHE A 60 21.86 -17.87 -15.79
CA PHE A 60 22.59 -18.42 -16.94
C PHE A 60 21.69 -19.21 -17.89
N ARG A 61 20.60 -19.78 -17.36
CA ARG A 61 19.60 -20.54 -18.13
C ARG A 61 18.53 -19.64 -18.75
N PHE A 62 18.16 -18.55 -18.07
CA PHE A 62 17.05 -17.69 -18.46
C PHE A 62 17.48 -16.22 -18.68
N LYS A 63 17.72 -15.83 -19.93
CA LYS A 63 18.11 -14.44 -20.31
C LYS A 63 17.16 -13.35 -19.81
N LYS A 64 15.86 -13.66 -19.67
CA LYS A 64 14.86 -12.72 -19.13
C LYS A 64 15.08 -12.45 -17.63
N LEU A 65 15.43 -13.48 -16.87
CA LEU A 65 15.74 -13.39 -15.44
C LEU A 65 17.05 -12.64 -15.23
N GLU A 66 18.06 -12.92 -16.07
CA GLU A 66 19.35 -12.23 -16.03
C GLU A 66 19.20 -10.71 -16.19
N ARG A 67 18.44 -10.26 -17.21
CA ARG A 67 18.20 -8.83 -17.43
C ARG A 67 17.49 -8.19 -16.23
N LYS A 68 16.48 -8.85 -15.68
CA LYS A 68 15.75 -8.35 -14.50
C LYS A 68 16.65 -8.26 -13.25
N LEU A 69 17.53 -9.24 -13.04
CA LEU A 69 18.50 -9.23 -11.94
C LEU A 69 19.55 -8.13 -12.09
N VAL A 70 20.02 -7.85 -13.30
CA VAL A 70 20.99 -6.77 -13.52
C VAL A 70 20.36 -5.39 -13.33
N ASP A 71 19.12 -5.22 -13.78
CA ASP A 71 18.41 -3.95 -13.66
C ASP A 71 17.98 -3.68 -12.21
N ALA A 72 17.49 -4.69 -11.48
CA ALA A 72 17.03 -4.56 -10.10
C ALA A 72 18.11 -4.85 -9.03
N GLY A 73 19.26 -5.42 -9.42
CA GLY A 73 20.34 -5.83 -8.51
C GLY A 73 20.87 -4.71 -7.60
N PRO A 74 21.17 -3.50 -8.12
CA PRO A 74 21.58 -2.37 -7.30
C PRO A 74 20.53 -1.96 -6.27
N PHE A 75 19.24 -2.05 -6.60
CA PHE A 75 18.16 -1.74 -5.67
C PHE A 75 18.12 -2.76 -4.52
N TYR A 76 18.18 -4.06 -4.82
CA TYR A 76 18.20 -5.10 -3.79
C TYR A 76 19.41 -5.00 -2.87
N ALA A 77 20.59 -4.69 -3.41
CA ALA A 77 21.77 -4.43 -2.59
C ALA A 77 21.63 -3.18 -1.73
N GLY A 78 21.03 -2.10 -2.26
CA GLY A 78 20.73 -0.90 -1.48
C GLY A 78 19.83 -1.20 -0.29
N VAL A 79 18.79 -2.02 -0.48
CA VAL A 79 17.88 -2.47 0.59
C VAL A 79 18.63 -3.29 1.65
N LEU A 80 19.46 -4.25 1.23
CA LEU A 80 20.25 -5.06 2.15
C LEU A 80 21.28 -4.23 2.93
N LEU A 81 21.96 -3.30 2.26
CA LEU A 81 22.88 -2.36 2.92
C LEU A 81 22.14 -1.47 3.91
N PHE A 82 20.96 -0.97 3.57
CA PHE A 82 20.14 -0.16 4.47
C PHE A 82 19.81 -0.92 5.76
N PHE A 83 19.32 -2.15 5.67
CA PHE A 83 19.06 -2.98 6.85
C PHE A 83 20.34 -3.30 7.62
N ASN A 84 21.46 -3.54 6.93
CA ASN A 84 22.72 -3.80 7.60
C ASN A 84 23.23 -2.57 8.38
N ILE A 85 23.17 -1.38 7.79
CA ILE A 85 23.53 -0.12 8.45
C ILE A 85 22.65 0.09 9.69
N LEU A 86 21.34 -0.12 9.57
CA LEU A 86 20.43 -0.04 10.72
C LEU A 86 20.80 -1.03 11.81
N ASN A 87 21.16 -2.28 11.46
CA ASN A 87 21.58 -3.27 12.44
C ASN A 87 22.87 -2.86 13.16
N VAL A 88 23.84 -2.30 12.44
CA VAL A 88 25.11 -1.84 13.04
C VAL A 88 24.87 -0.65 13.98
N ILE A 89 24.09 0.33 13.58
CA ILE A 89 23.78 1.52 14.40
C ILE A 89 23.03 1.12 15.67
N THR A 90 22.07 0.21 15.54
CA THR A 90 21.15 -0.16 16.62
C THR A 90 21.73 -1.24 17.52
N ALA A 91 22.09 -2.40 16.96
CA ALA A 91 22.49 -3.59 17.72
C ALA A 91 23.96 -3.58 18.16
N LYS A 92 24.85 -2.95 17.37
CA LYS A 92 26.29 -2.95 17.65
C LYS A 92 26.74 -1.67 18.36
N LEU A 93 26.44 -0.52 17.77
CA LEU A 93 26.93 0.79 18.25
C LEU A 93 26.07 1.41 19.35
N THR A 94 24.80 0.99 19.50
CA THR A 94 23.85 1.57 20.47
C THR A 94 23.79 3.10 20.45
N LEU A 95 23.94 3.68 19.25
CA LEU A 95 23.84 5.13 19.04
C LEU A 95 22.41 5.63 19.29
N LEU A 96 21.43 4.72 19.17
CA LEU A 96 20.02 5.00 19.34
C LEU A 96 19.50 4.38 20.64
N PRO A 97 18.48 4.99 21.29
CA PRO A 97 17.90 4.43 22.50
C PRO A 97 17.31 3.04 22.24
N ALA A 98 17.83 2.04 22.95
CA ALA A 98 17.49 0.62 22.74
C ALA A 98 16.01 0.28 22.93
N LEU A 99 15.27 1.10 23.69
CA LEU A 99 13.84 0.91 23.91
C LEU A 99 13.02 1.22 22.65
N PHE A 100 13.36 2.30 21.94
CA PHE A 100 12.62 2.76 20.75
C PHE A 100 13.12 2.10 19.47
N PHE A 101 14.41 1.73 19.42
CA PHE A 101 15.06 1.14 18.26
C PHE A 101 15.53 -0.26 18.62
N PRO A 102 14.68 -1.30 18.43
CA PRO A 102 15.07 -2.68 18.66
C PRO A 102 15.99 -3.19 17.55
N ASN A 103 16.78 -4.20 17.88
CA ASN A 103 17.51 -5.01 16.90
C ASN A 103 16.55 -5.71 15.92
N ILE A 104 17.05 -5.95 14.70
CA ILE A 104 16.28 -6.60 13.64
C ILE A 104 15.88 -8.02 14.04
N ASP A 105 16.72 -8.73 14.79
CA ASP A 105 16.42 -10.06 15.33
C ASP A 105 15.09 -10.08 16.10
N ARG A 106 14.83 -9.06 16.94
CA ARG A 106 13.61 -9.00 17.73
C ARG A 106 12.39 -8.55 16.95
N VAL A 107 12.58 -7.76 15.89
CA VAL A 107 11.49 -7.48 14.95
C VAL A 107 11.09 -8.75 14.21
N LEU A 108 12.07 -9.59 13.83
CA LEU A 108 11.80 -10.86 13.16
C LEU A 108 11.20 -11.91 14.09
N GLU A 109 11.62 -11.94 15.35
CA GLU A 109 11.08 -12.80 16.41
C GLU A 109 9.56 -12.64 16.57
N VAL A 110 9.06 -11.41 16.48
CA VAL A 110 7.62 -11.10 16.60
C VAL A 110 6.78 -11.86 15.57
N TYR A 111 7.28 -12.09 14.35
CA TYR A 111 6.53 -12.87 13.36
C TYR A 111 6.39 -14.34 13.73
N VAL A 112 7.27 -14.86 14.58
CA VAL A 112 7.24 -16.24 15.07
C VAL A 112 6.40 -16.33 16.34
N THR A 113 6.60 -15.42 17.30
CA THR A 113 5.89 -15.44 18.58
C THR A 113 4.43 -15.01 18.44
N ASP A 114 4.17 -13.91 17.72
CA ASP A 114 2.85 -13.29 17.60
C ASP A 114 2.19 -13.62 16.25
N GLY A 115 2.77 -14.52 15.46
CA GLY A 115 2.35 -14.80 14.08
C GLY A 115 0.85 -15.10 13.94
N ALA A 116 0.28 -15.91 14.84
CA ALA A 116 -1.15 -16.23 14.83
C ALA A 116 -2.04 -15.00 15.08
N LEU A 117 -1.64 -14.13 16.02
CA LEU A 117 -2.33 -12.88 16.31
C LEU A 117 -2.23 -11.90 15.14
N LEU A 118 -1.04 -11.77 14.54
CA LEU A 118 -0.80 -10.92 13.39
C LEU A 118 -1.65 -11.34 12.19
N VAL A 119 -1.72 -12.63 11.89
CA VAL A 119 -2.59 -13.16 10.80
C VAL A 119 -4.06 -12.81 11.07
N LYS A 120 -4.53 -13.01 12.30
CA LYS A 120 -5.91 -12.64 12.68
C LYS A 120 -6.17 -11.15 12.48
N CYS A 121 -5.24 -10.30 12.92
CA CYS A 121 -5.30 -8.85 12.76
C CYS A 121 -5.32 -8.44 11.28
N VAL A 122 -4.45 -9.03 10.44
CA VAL A 122 -4.41 -8.79 9.00
C VAL A 122 -5.74 -9.15 8.34
N LEU A 123 -6.30 -10.31 8.64
CA LEU A 123 -7.57 -10.75 8.08
C LEU A 123 -8.72 -9.82 8.46
N PHE A 124 -8.74 -9.35 9.72
CA PHE A 124 -9.72 -8.39 10.18
C PHE A 124 -9.59 -7.05 9.44
N SER A 125 -8.37 -6.51 9.35
CA SER A 125 -8.07 -5.27 8.61
C SER A 125 -8.45 -5.37 7.14
N LEU A 126 -8.16 -6.50 6.49
CA LEU A 126 -8.53 -6.76 5.09
C LEU A 126 -10.05 -6.80 4.92
N LYS A 127 -10.78 -7.51 5.79
CA LYS A 127 -12.24 -7.57 5.73
C LYS A 127 -12.86 -6.19 5.86
N LEU A 128 -12.39 -5.42 6.85
CA LEU A 128 -12.86 -4.06 7.11
C LEU A 128 -12.59 -3.14 5.92
N LEU A 129 -11.37 -3.19 5.38
CA LEU A 129 -10.95 -2.43 4.20
C LEU A 129 -11.80 -2.76 2.97
N ILE A 130 -12.00 -4.06 2.66
CA ILE A 130 -12.76 -4.50 1.48
C ILE A 130 -14.21 -4.00 1.55
N ILE A 131 -14.86 -4.12 2.70
CA ILE A 131 -16.27 -3.72 2.86
C ILE A 131 -16.41 -2.20 2.79
N GLY A 132 -15.58 -1.45 3.52
CA GLY A 132 -15.57 0.01 3.47
C GLY A 132 -15.27 0.55 2.08
N PHE A 133 -14.28 -0.05 1.40
CA PHE A 133 -13.93 0.31 0.03
C PHE A 133 -15.03 -0.04 -0.98
N ALA A 134 -15.70 -1.19 -0.84
CA ALA A 134 -16.79 -1.57 -1.73
C ALA A 134 -17.97 -0.59 -1.63
N TRP A 135 -18.35 -0.19 -0.41
CA TRP A 135 -19.39 0.82 -0.20
C TRP A 135 -18.96 2.19 -0.68
N GLY A 136 -17.80 2.68 -0.22
CA GLY A 136 -17.29 4.00 -0.59
C GLY A 136 -17.04 4.16 -2.08
N GLY A 137 -16.47 3.13 -2.72
CA GLY A 137 -16.22 3.11 -4.16
C GLY A 137 -17.51 3.05 -4.98
N SER A 138 -18.51 2.27 -4.56
CA SER A 138 -19.80 2.19 -5.26
C SER A 138 -20.59 3.50 -5.14
N ILE A 139 -20.67 4.05 -3.92
CA ILE A 139 -21.34 5.34 -3.69
C ILE A 139 -20.57 6.45 -4.40
N GLY A 140 -19.23 6.45 -4.36
CA GLY A 140 -18.41 7.48 -4.99
C GLY A 140 -18.49 7.44 -6.51
N LEU A 141 -18.46 6.25 -7.12
CA LEU A 141 -18.65 6.10 -8.55
C LEU A 141 -20.04 6.59 -8.99
N THR A 142 -21.08 6.20 -8.25
CA THR A 142 -22.46 6.62 -8.57
C THR A 142 -22.66 8.13 -8.41
N THR A 143 -22.18 8.74 -7.32
CA THR A 143 -22.26 10.20 -7.14
C THR A 143 -21.44 10.93 -8.19
N GLY A 144 -20.24 10.45 -8.52
CA GLY A 144 -19.39 11.02 -9.58
C GLY A 144 -20.05 10.99 -10.96
N LEU A 145 -20.71 9.88 -11.31
CA LEU A 145 -21.48 9.76 -12.55
C LEU A 145 -22.66 10.73 -12.58
N LEU A 146 -23.42 10.82 -11.49
CA LEU A 146 -24.57 11.72 -11.41
C LEU A 146 -24.16 13.20 -11.51
N LEU A 147 -23.05 13.59 -10.86
CA LEU A 147 -22.47 14.93 -10.95
C LEU A 147 -21.95 15.24 -12.36
N GLY A 148 -21.38 14.24 -13.04
CA GLY A 148 -20.85 14.38 -14.39
C GLY A 148 -21.91 14.67 -15.44
N PHE A 149 -23.03 13.93 -15.42
CA PHE A 149 -24.01 13.94 -16.49
C PHE A 149 -25.28 14.77 -16.23
N ASN A 150 -25.73 14.88 -14.98
CA ASN A 150 -27.00 15.52 -14.68
C ASN A 150 -26.78 16.92 -14.07
N LYS A 151 -27.00 17.97 -14.88
CA LYS A 151 -26.87 19.37 -14.45
C LYS A 151 -27.71 19.72 -13.22
N LYS A 152 -28.91 19.13 -13.07
CA LYS A 152 -29.78 19.35 -11.90
C LYS A 152 -29.17 18.73 -10.65
N VAL A 153 -28.66 17.50 -10.75
CA VAL A 153 -28.00 16.84 -9.62
C VAL A 153 -26.70 17.56 -9.26
N ALA A 154 -25.92 17.97 -10.27
CA ALA A 154 -24.70 18.76 -10.07
C ALA A 154 -24.99 20.07 -9.32
N TYR A 155 -26.08 20.77 -9.62
CA TYR A 155 -26.47 21.99 -8.91
C TYR A 155 -26.66 21.76 -7.40
N TRP A 156 -27.37 20.70 -7.01
CA TRP A 156 -27.65 20.40 -5.60
C TRP A 156 -26.51 19.70 -4.86
N LEU A 157 -25.78 18.82 -5.54
CA LEU A 157 -24.80 17.94 -4.92
C LEU A 157 -23.37 18.51 -4.95
N ASN A 158 -23.04 19.44 -5.86
CA ASN A 158 -21.73 20.10 -5.88
C ASN A 158 -21.41 20.89 -4.60
N PRO A 159 -22.34 21.66 -3.99
CA PRO A 159 -22.07 22.32 -2.72
C PRO A 159 -21.75 21.32 -1.62
N VAL A 160 -22.49 20.21 -1.55
CA VAL A 160 -22.29 19.14 -0.57
C VAL A 160 -20.91 18.51 -0.73
N THR A 161 -20.50 18.16 -1.95
CA THR A 161 -19.18 17.56 -2.18
C THR A 161 -18.03 18.54 -1.97
N LYS A 162 -18.23 19.84 -2.22
CA LYS A 162 -17.23 20.89 -1.95
C LYS A 162 -17.02 21.14 -0.46
N VAL A 163 -18.07 21.01 0.35
CA VAL A 163 -18.00 21.22 1.80
C VAL A 163 -17.54 19.96 2.52
N LEU A 164 -18.18 18.82 2.27
CA LEU A 164 -17.88 17.57 2.97
C LEU A 164 -16.59 16.93 2.48
N GLY A 165 -16.27 17.07 1.20
CA GLY A 165 -15.17 16.38 0.55
C GLY A 165 -13.78 16.67 1.12
N PRO A 166 -13.39 17.94 1.30
CA PRO A 166 -12.09 18.30 1.85
C PRO A 166 -11.92 17.99 3.35
N MET A 167 -13.00 17.64 4.07
CA MET A 167 -12.91 17.37 5.50
C MET A 167 -12.14 16.08 5.75
N PRO A 168 -11.16 16.08 6.67
CA PRO A 168 -10.46 14.87 7.02
C PRO A 168 -11.44 13.86 7.62
N THR A 169 -11.35 12.61 7.20
CA THR A 169 -12.21 11.52 7.69
C THR A 169 -12.11 11.35 9.20
N THR A 170 -10.96 11.68 9.80
CA THR A 170 -10.74 11.66 11.24
C THR A 170 -11.59 12.66 12.02
N ALA A 171 -12.03 13.76 11.39
CA ALA A 171 -12.93 14.72 12.03
C ALA A 171 -14.36 14.15 12.20
N TRP A 172 -14.73 13.14 11.40
CA TRP A 172 -16.02 12.47 11.48
C TRP A 172 -16.07 11.38 12.55
N THR A 173 -14.94 11.02 13.15
CA THR A 173 -14.93 9.86 14.05
C THR A 173 -15.86 9.98 15.26
N PRO A 174 -15.93 11.12 16.00
CA PRO A 174 -16.85 11.23 17.13
C PRO A 174 -18.31 11.05 16.72
N LEU A 175 -18.70 11.61 15.56
CA LEU A 175 -20.05 11.45 15.00
C LEU A 175 -20.30 10.02 14.54
N ALA A 176 -19.32 9.36 13.91
CA ALA A 176 -19.46 7.97 13.51
C ALA A 176 -19.67 7.06 14.74
N LEU A 177 -18.92 7.28 15.83
CA LEU A 177 -19.06 6.48 17.05
C LEU A 177 -20.35 6.75 17.82
N SER A 178 -20.96 7.94 17.67
CA SER A 178 -22.24 8.23 18.32
C SER A 178 -23.44 7.75 17.53
N VAL A 179 -23.35 7.74 16.19
CA VAL A 179 -24.45 7.33 15.31
C VAL A 179 -24.52 5.81 15.16
N PHE A 180 -23.38 5.14 15.06
CA PHE A 180 -23.34 3.69 14.85
C PHE A 180 -23.25 2.93 16.18
N PRO A 181 -24.08 1.89 16.40
CA PRO A 181 -24.09 1.13 17.64
C PRO A 181 -22.83 0.27 17.83
N ALA A 182 -22.20 -0.16 16.74
CA ALA A 182 -20.98 -0.96 16.76
C ALA A 182 -19.81 -0.19 16.16
N THR A 183 -18.65 -0.28 16.82
CA THR A 183 -17.40 0.34 16.32
C THR A 183 -16.97 -0.20 14.96
N TYR A 184 -17.35 -1.44 14.65
CA TYR A 184 -17.13 -2.05 13.34
C TYR A 184 -17.84 -1.24 12.24
N ASP A 185 -19.12 -0.94 12.42
CA ASP A 185 -19.92 -0.22 11.43
C ASP A 185 -19.45 1.24 11.27
N ALA A 186 -19.11 1.89 12.38
CA ALA A 186 -18.49 3.21 12.37
C ALA A 186 -17.19 3.22 11.54
N SER A 187 -16.34 2.21 11.73
CA SER A 187 -15.08 2.07 11.00
C SER A 187 -15.31 1.86 9.50
N VAL A 188 -16.29 1.02 9.13
CA VAL A 188 -16.70 0.81 7.73
C VAL A 188 -17.15 2.12 7.11
N PHE A 189 -17.99 2.90 7.82
CA PHE A 189 -18.47 4.19 7.35
C PHE A 189 -17.32 5.18 7.10
N LEU A 190 -16.36 5.29 8.03
CA LEU A 190 -15.23 6.20 7.89
C LEU A 190 -14.37 5.84 6.67
N ILE A 191 -14.10 4.55 6.46
CA ILE A 191 -13.37 4.07 5.29
C ILE A 191 -14.16 4.35 4.01
N ALA A 192 -15.48 4.10 4.02
CA ALA A 192 -16.33 4.39 2.87
C ALA A 192 -16.31 5.87 2.51
N PHE A 193 -16.38 6.76 3.51
CA PHE A 193 -16.29 8.20 3.33
C PHE A 193 -14.94 8.64 2.76
N ALA A 194 -13.84 8.03 3.24
CA ALA A 194 -12.48 8.27 2.74
C ALA A 194 -12.31 7.92 1.25
N VAL A 195 -12.95 6.83 0.81
CA VAL A 195 -12.92 6.38 -0.59
C VAL A 195 -13.89 7.17 -1.46
N TRP A 196 -15.06 7.52 -0.92
CA TRP A 196 -16.15 8.16 -1.65
C TRP A 196 -15.73 9.48 -2.31
N PHE A 197 -15.08 10.37 -1.58
CA PHE A 197 -14.76 11.71 -2.10
C PHE A 197 -13.80 11.68 -3.31
N PRO A 198 -12.60 11.09 -3.23
CA PRO A 198 -11.67 11.08 -4.36
C PRO A 198 -12.23 10.30 -5.56
N THR A 199 -13.00 9.23 -5.34
CA THR A 199 -13.64 8.47 -6.41
C THR A 199 -14.73 9.30 -7.10
N ALA A 200 -15.60 9.98 -6.35
CA ALA A 200 -16.62 10.86 -6.89
C ALA A 200 -16.05 12.03 -7.69
N LEU A 201 -15.04 12.72 -7.11
CA LEU A 201 -14.43 13.90 -7.71
C LEU A 201 -13.69 13.57 -9.01
N MET A 202 -12.89 12.50 -9.03
CA MET A 202 -12.14 12.13 -10.23
C MET A 202 -13.05 11.53 -11.32
N THR A 203 -14.13 10.84 -10.93
CA THR A 203 -15.14 10.36 -11.87
C THR A 203 -15.86 11.53 -12.55
N SER A 204 -16.35 12.52 -11.79
CA SER A 204 -17.05 13.68 -12.35
C SER A 204 -16.13 14.54 -13.22
N SER A 205 -14.89 14.75 -12.77
CA SER A 205 -13.86 15.48 -13.54
C SER A 205 -13.50 14.77 -14.85
N GLY A 206 -13.40 13.43 -14.84
CA GLY A 206 -13.16 12.65 -16.05
C GLY A 206 -14.28 12.76 -17.08
N ILE A 207 -15.53 12.79 -16.62
CA ILE A 207 -16.70 12.96 -17.50
C ILE A 207 -16.71 14.37 -18.10
N TRP A 208 -16.42 15.41 -17.31
CA TRP A 208 -16.34 16.79 -17.79
C TRP A 208 -15.16 17.06 -18.73
N ALA A 209 -14.06 16.33 -18.56
CA ALA A 209 -12.89 16.41 -19.45
C ALA A 209 -13.11 15.72 -20.81
N THR A 210 -14.18 14.95 -20.97
CA THR A 210 -14.51 14.29 -22.25
C THR A 210 -14.89 15.35 -23.30
N ASN A 211 -14.28 15.30 -24.48
CA ASN A 211 -14.56 16.25 -25.56
C ASN A 211 -16.05 16.20 -25.97
N ASN A 212 -16.70 17.36 -26.01
CA ASN A 212 -18.12 17.50 -26.35
C ASN A 212 -18.45 16.93 -27.74
N SER A 213 -17.49 16.92 -28.68
CA SER A 213 -17.69 16.33 -30.01
C SER A 213 -18.10 14.86 -29.95
N TYR A 214 -17.63 14.07 -28.97
CA TYR A 214 -18.07 12.68 -28.82
C TYR A 214 -19.55 12.57 -28.41
N TYR A 215 -20.02 13.49 -27.57
CA TYR A 215 -21.43 13.55 -27.18
C TYR A 215 -22.32 14.07 -28.32
N GLU A 216 -21.83 15.04 -29.11
CA GLU A 216 -22.55 15.56 -30.27
C GLU A 216 -22.70 14.50 -31.37
N VAL A 217 -21.61 13.80 -31.74
CA VAL A 217 -21.63 12.74 -32.75
C VAL A 217 -22.51 11.56 -32.32
N SER A 218 -22.45 11.15 -31.05
CA SER A 218 -23.34 10.09 -30.58
C SER A 218 -24.82 10.52 -30.62
N ARG A 219 -25.13 11.80 -30.35
CA ARG A 219 -26.48 12.33 -30.44
C ARG A 219 -26.99 12.38 -31.88
N THR A 220 -26.15 12.74 -32.86
CA THR A 220 -26.55 12.74 -34.28
C THR A 220 -26.80 11.33 -34.81
N LEU A 221 -26.16 10.32 -34.24
CA LEU A 221 -26.42 8.89 -34.52
C LEU A 221 -27.64 8.32 -33.76
N GLY A 222 -28.41 9.16 -33.06
CA GLY A 222 -29.63 8.74 -32.34
C GLY A 222 -29.39 8.05 -31.00
N ALA A 223 -28.19 8.18 -30.41
CA ALA A 223 -27.90 7.60 -29.11
C ALA A 223 -28.74 8.22 -27.98
N SER A 224 -29.30 7.37 -27.11
CA SER A 224 -29.96 7.82 -25.89
C SER A 224 -28.96 8.35 -24.86
N THR A 225 -29.41 9.15 -23.90
CA THR A 225 -28.56 9.68 -22.81
C THR A 225 -27.86 8.55 -22.04
N LEU A 226 -28.56 7.43 -21.80
CA LEU A 226 -27.99 6.28 -21.11
C LEU A 226 -26.89 5.61 -21.93
N TYR A 227 -27.05 5.56 -23.26
CA TYR A 227 -25.99 5.12 -24.16
C TYR A 227 -24.78 6.04 -24.11
N GLN A 228 -24.98 7.36 -24.10
CA GLN A 228 -23.88 8.33 -23.96
C GLN A 228 -23.10 8.15 -22.65
N VAL A 229 -23.79 7.85 -21.55
CA VAL A 229 -23.15 7.56 -20.26
C VAL A 229 -22.27 6.32 -20.34
N PHE A 230 -22.86 5.17 -20.68
CA PHE A 230 -22.17 3.89 -20.56
C PHE A 230 -21.20 3.58 -21.70
N LYS A 231 -21.42 4.13 -22.89
CA LYS A 231 -20.63 3.81 -24.10
C LYS A 231 -19.71 4.92 -24.57
N VAL A 232 -19.91 6.16 -24.13
CA VAL A 232 -19.07 7.29 -24.53
C VAL A 232 -18.31 7.85 -23.32
N GLY A 233 -19.01 8.34 -22.30
CA GLY A 233 -18.36 9.04 -21.21
C GLY A 233 -17.66 8.13 -20.21
N ILE A 234 -18.25 7.02 -19.75
CA ILE A 234 -17.57 6.08 -18.83
C ILE A 234 -16.27 5.54 -19.43
N PRO A 235 -16.23 5.05 -20.68
CA PRO A 235 -14.98 4.62 -21.29
C PRO A 235 -13.94 5.74 -21.38
N ASN A 236 -14.33 6.96 -21.78
CA ASN A 236 -13.40 8.08 -21.88
C ASN A 236 -12.87 8.54 -20.51
N ALA A 237 -13.72 8.54 -19.48
CA ALA A 237 -13.40 8.92 -18.11
C ALA A 237 -12.71 7.82 -17.30
N MET A 238 -12.66 6.59 -17.81
CA MET A 238 -12.07 5.42 -17.12
C MET A 238 -10.68 5.67 -16.51
N PRO A 239 -9.75 6.38 -17.18
CA PRO A 239 -8.42 6.65 -16.60
C PRO A 239 -8.51 7.53 -15.36
N SER A 240 -9.38 8.54 -15.39
CA SER A 240 -9.65 9.40 -14.24
C SER A 240 -10.37 8.64 -13.12
N ILE A 241 -11.32 7.76 -13.46
CA ILE A 241 -11.98 6.87 -12.48
C ILE A 241 -10.93 6.02 -11.75
N PHE A 242 -9.96 5.44 -12.48
CA PHE A 242 -8.86 4.69 -11.87
C PHE A 242 -7.96 5.55 -10.97
N MET A 243 -7.71 6.81 -11.33
CA MET A 243 -7.02 7.73 -10.45
C MET A 243 -7.82 8.01 -9.17
N GLY A 244 -9.14 8.18 -9.28
CA GLY A 244 -10.04 8.30 -8.13
C GLY A 244 -9.97 7.09 -7.21
N VAL A 245 -10.01 5.90 -7.80
CA VAL A 245 -9.88 4.64 -7.07
C VAL A 245 -8.50 4.51 -6.42
N PHE A 246 -7.43 4.92 -7.09
CA PHE A 246 -6.07 4.93 -6.52
C PHE A 246 -5.98 5.86 -5.31
N TYR A 247 -6.44 7.10 -5.43
CA TYR A 247 -6.45 8.05 -4.31
C TYR A 247 -7.37 7.59 -3.17
N GLY A 248 -8.53 7.01 -3.51
CA GLY A 248 -9.44 6.38 -2.54
C GLY A 248 -8.77 5.22 -1.80
N THR A 249 -8.02 4.37 -2.51
CA THR A 249 -7.25 3.28 -1.89
C THR A 249 -6.22 3.83 -0.91
N CYS A 250 -5.43 4.83 -1.30
CA CYS A 250 -4.46 5.47 -0.40
C CYS A 250 -5.13 6.08 0.85
N SER A 251 -6.24 6.80 0.66
CA SER A 251 -7.01 7.41 1.76
C SER A 251 -7.63 6.36 2.71
N SER A 252 -8.10 5.25 2.14
CA SER A 252 -8.68 4.14 2.90
C SER A 252 -7.69 3.50 3.86
N PHE A 253 -6.41 3.36 3.49
CA PHE A 253 -5.37 2.84 4.39
C PHE A 253 -5.09 3.78 5.55
N ILE A 254 -5.02 5.08 5.28
CA ILE A 254 -4.81 6.10 6.32
C ILE A 254 -5.97 6.06 7.32
N THR A 255 -7.20 5.96 6.81
CA THR A 255 -8.41 5.94 7.64
C THR A 255 -8.60 4.61 8.34
N LEU A 256 -8.25 3.48 7.73
CA LEU A 256 -8.25 2.15 8.34
C LEU A 256 -7.41 2.14 9.61
N MET A 257 -6.19 2.70 9.54
CA MET A 257 -5.32 2.84 10.71
C MET A 257 -6.01 3.62 11.82
N VAL A 258 -6.56 4.79 11.52
CA VAL A 258 -7.22 5.62 12.55
C VAL A 258 -8.47 4.94 13.11
N ALA A 259 -9.27 4.30 12.27
CA ALA A 259 -10.50 3.61 12.68
C ALA A 259 -10.20 2.45 13.62
N GLU A 260 -9.17 1.65 13.34
CA GLU A 260 -8.78 0.53 14.20
C GLU A 260 -8.23 0.97 15.57
N LEU A 261 -7.68 2.19 15.66
CA LEU A 261 -7.22 2.76 16.95
C LEU A 261 -8.38 3.10 17.90
N MET A 262 -9.57 3.37 17.38
CA MET A 262 -10.64 4.04 18.13
C MET A 262 -11.71 3.09 18.69
N GLY A 263 -11.50 1.77 18.58
CA GLY A 263 -12.31 0.78 19.32
C GLY A 263 -12.51 -0.56 18.62
N SER A 264 -11.68 -0.89 17.63
CA SER A 264 -11.60 -2.29 17.18
C SER A 264 -10.82 -3.13 18.19
N SER A 265 -11.30 -4.32 18.52
CA SER A 265 -10.57 -5.28 19.36
C SER A 265 -9.56 -6.12 18.57
N CYS A 266 -9.45 -5.92 17.25
CA CYS A 266 -8.55 -6.65 16.37
C CYS A 266 -8.23 -5.81 15.12
N GLY A 267 -7.02 -5.93 14.56
CA GLY A 267 -6.57 -5.14 13.42
C GLY A 267 -5.10 -4.79 13.52
N ILE A 268 -4.44 -4.51 12.40
CA ILE A 268 -3.01 -4.20 12.41
C ILE A 268 -2.76 -2.84 13.09
N GLY A 269 -3.64 -1.85 12.87
CA GLY A 269 -3.56 -0.54 13.53
C GLY A 269 -3.74 -0.64 15.04
N TRP A 270 -4.68 -1.49 15.47
CA TRP A 270 -4.85 -1.85 16.88
C TRP A 270 -3.58 -2.51 17.45
N TYR A 271 -3.02 -3.50 16.75
CA TYR A 271 -1.81 -4.22 17.19
C TYR A 271 -0.61 -3.27 17.34
N VAL A 272 -0.39 -2.39 16.36
CA VAL A 272 0.69 -1.39 16.40
C VAL A 272 0.53 -0.48 17.61
N ASN A 273 -0.69 -0.03 17.92
CA ASN A 273 -0.92 0.81 19.09
C ASN A 273 -0.84 0.06 20.41
N HIS A 274 -1.29 -1.19 20.45
CA HIS A 274 -1.12 -2.06 21.61
C HIS A 274 0.37 -2.29 21.93
N ALA A 275 1.17 -2.64 20.91
CA ALA A 275 2.62 -2.80 21.05
C ALA A 275 3.31 -1.49 21.50
N LYS A 276 2.86 -0.34 20.97
CA LYS A 276 3.33 0.98 21.40
C LYS A 276 3.01 1.26 22.87
N GLN A 277 1.79 0.97 23.32
CA GLN A 277 1.37 1.18 24.71
C GLN A 277 2.15 0.28 25.68
N MET A 278 2.52 -0.93 25.25
CA MET A 278 3.35 -1.86 26.02
C MET A 278 4.86 -1.56 25.93
N MET A 279 5.25 -0.48 25.24
CA MET A 279 6.65 -0.11 24.97
C MET A 279 7.46 -1.23 24.27
N VAL A 280 6.78 -2.13 23.55
CA VAL A 280 7.39 -3.20 22.75
C VAL A 280 7.51 -2.73 21.30
N TYR A 281 8.53 -1.91 21.03
CA TYR A 281 8.72 -1.31 19.71
C TYR A 281 9.03 -2.34 18.62
N SER A 282 9.54 -3.53 18.97
CA SER A 282 9.71 -4.62 18.00
C SER A 282 8.38 -4.98 17.30
N GLY A 283 7.28 -5.02 18.07
CA GLY A 283 5.94 -5.25 17.55
C GLY A 283 5.42 -4.08 16.71
N VAL A 284 5.75 -2.84 17.10
CA VAL A 284 5.42 -1.64 16.32
C VAL A 284 6.02 -1.72 14.91
N TYR A 285 7.32 -2.00 14.80
CA TYR A 285 7.99 -2.13 13.50
C TYR A 285 7.48 -3.33 12.68
N ALA A 286 7.22 -4.47 13.33
CA ALA A 286 6.65 -5.63 12.65
C ALA A 286 5.27 -5.31 12.05
N GLY A 287 4.38 -4.68 12.82
CA GLY A 287 3.07 -4.25 12.33
C GLY A 287 3.15 -3.23 11.18
N LEU A 288 4.05 -2.24 11.28
CA LEU A 288 4.27 -1.26 10.22
C LEU A 288 4.78 -1.90 8.91
N MET A 289 5.68 -2.88 9.00
CA MET A 289 6.13 -3.63 7.82
C MET A 289 5.00 -4.41 7.16
N ILE A 290 4.12 -5.04 7.95
CA ILE A 290 2.93 -5.72 7.41
C ILE A 290 2.02 -4.73 6.68
N ILE A 291 1.76 -3.55 7.25
CA ILE A 291 0.94 -2.50 6.61
C ILE A 291 1.57 -2.06 5.29
N ALA A 292 2.89 -1.85 5.26
CA ALA A 292 3.61 -1.47 4.04
C ALA A 292 3.47 -2.54 2.95
N VAL A 293 3.62 -3.82 3.30
CA VAL A 293 3.44 -4.95 2.36
C VAL A 293 1.99 -5.03 1.88
N MET A 294 1.01 -4.89 2.77
CA MET A 294 -0.41 -4.96 2.44
C MET A 294 -0.81 -3.83 1.49
N CYS A 295 -0.40 -2.59 1.79
CA CYS A 295 -0.63 -1.43 0.92
C CYS A 295 -0.01 -1.61 -0.46
N THR A 296 1.27 -1.99 -0.51
CA THR A 296 1.99 -2.24 -1.77
C THR A 296 1.33 -3.35 -2.59
N THR A 297 0.89 -4.43 -1.95
CA THR A 297 0.25 -5.57 -2.62
C THR A 297 -1.09 -5.16 -3.25
N ILE A 298 -1.93 -4.44 -2.50
CA ILE A 298 -3.24 -3.98 -2.98
C ILE A 298 -3.07 -2.96 -4.12
N LEU A 299 -2.15 -2.00 -3.98
CA LEU A 299 -1.88 -1.02 -5.04
C LEU A 299 -1.31 -1.68 -6.30
N THR A 300 -0.40 -2.64 -6.16
CA THR A 300 0.13 -3.40 -7.30
C THR A 300 -0.97 -4.18 -8.02
N LEU A 301 -1.89 -4.78 -7.26
CA LEU A 301 -3.05 -5.48 -7.82
C LEU A 301 -3.98 -4.50 -8.55
N LEU A 302 -4.25 -3.34 -7.97
CA LEU A 302 -5.03 -2.27 -8.59
C LEU A 302 -4.42 -1.80 -9.92
N PHE A 303 -3.12 -1.52 -9.95
CA PHE A 303 -2.45 -1.09 -11.17
C PHE A 303 -2.41 -2.19 -12.24
N LYS A 304 -2.22 -3.45 -11.83
CA LYS A 304 -2.29 -4.58 -12.77
C LYS A 304 -3.70 -4.74 -13.36
N MET A 305 -4.76 -4.46 -12.59
CA MET A 305 -6.14 -4.44 -13.09
C MET A 305 -6.37 -3.26 -14.04
N ARG A 306 -5.91 -2.06 -13.67
CA ARG A 306 -5.95 -0.86 -14.53
C ARG A 306 -5.31 -1.13 -15.88
N ASP A 307 -4.09 -1.66 -15.88
CA ASP A 307 -3.32 -1.89 -17.11
C ASP A 307 -3.97 -2.91 -18.04
N LYS A 308 -4.71 -3.88 -17.49
CA LYS A 308 -5.51 -4.84 -18.28
C LYS A 308 -6.79 -4.21 -18.85
N LEU A 309 -7.44 -3.32 -18.11
CA LEU A 309 -8.69 -2.68 -18.53
C LEU A 309 -8.46 -1.49 -19.48
N LEU A 310 -7.30 -0.84 -19.39
CA LEU A 310 -6.92 0.30 -20.23
C LEU A 310 -5.98 -0.07 -21.39
N ILE A 311 -5.93 -1.34 -21.81
CA ILE A 311 -5.07 -1.79 -22.94
C ILE A 311 -5.35 -1.00 -24.22
N TRP A 312 -6.61 -0.60 -24.43
CA TRP A 312 -7.07 0.13 -25.60
C TRP A 312 -6.57 1.59 -25.65
N GLN A 313 -6.17 2.17 -24.52
CA GLN A 313 -5.74 3.55 -24.45
C GLN A 313 -4.25 3.66 -24.82
N LYS A 314 -3.96 4.34 -25.94
CA LYS A 314 -2.57 4.63 -26.34
C LYS A 314 -1.98 5.69 -25.39
N GLY A 315 -0.80 5.42 -24.82
CA GLY A 315 -0.04 6.39 -24.02
C GLY A 315 -0.20 6.34 -22.50
N VAL A 316 -0.89 5.32 -21.94
CA VAL A 316 -0.90 5.12 -20.48
C VAL A 316 0.52 4.80 -20.01
N ILE A 317 1.09 5.66 -19.18
CA ILE A 317 2.39 5.44 -18.54
C ILE A 317 2.26 4.17 -17.69
N LYS A 318 3.00 3.13 -18.07
CA LYS A 318 3.14 1.91 -17.28
C LYS A 318 4.05 2.26 -16.10
N TRP A 319 3.53 2.11 -14.89
CA TRP A 319 4.25 2.33 -13.64
C TRP A 319 4.95 1.06 -13.20
#